data_AF-A0A1C5F7N5-F1
#
_entry.id   AF-A0A1C5F7N5-F1
#
_cell.length_a   1.000
_cell.length_b   1.000
_cell.length_c   1.000
_cell.angle_alpha   90.00
_cell.angle_beta   90.00
_cell.angle_gamma   90.00
#
_symmetry.space_group_name_H-M   'P 1'
#
loop_
_entity.id
_entity.type
_entity.pdbx_description
1 polymer ?
#
loop_
_entity_poly.entity_id
_entity_poly.type
_entity_poly.pdbx_seq_one_letter_code
_entity_poly.pdbx_strand_id
1 'polypeptide(L)'
;MDFVKQLGPLLAAEAAAEAHGVGVEPAELEQAVWLRLLERTRDTGPPPHPARWLRWAVRAEVRGARRRARREVPYDPVAGGPP
;
A
#
# COMPACT_ATOMS: atom_id res chain seq x y z
N MET A 1 2.79 6.72 18.67
CA MET A 1 3.51 5.42 18.63
C MET A 1 2.61 4.21 18.91
N ASP A 2 1.43 4.37 19.51
CA ASP A 2 0.55 3.23 19.84
C ASP A 2 -0.09 2.55 18.60
N PHE A 3 -0.51 3.33 17.60
CA PHE A 3 -1.11 2.81 16.36
C PHE A 3 -0.23 1.84 15.57
N VAL A 4 1.08 2.08 15.50
CA VAL A 4 2.01 1.19 14.78
C VAL A 4 2.09 -0.17 15.48
N LYS A 5 2.09 -0.19 16.81
CA LYS A 5 2.11 -1.44 17.59
C LYS A 5 0.77 -2.19 17.50
N GLN A 6 -0.34 -1.46 17.50
CA GLN A 6 -1.68 -2.06 17.45
C GLN A 6 -2.05 -2.58 16.05
N LEU A 7 -1.71 -1.82 15.00
CA LEU A 7 -2.12 -2.13 13.63
C LEU A 7 -1.03 -2.81 12.81
N GLY A 8 0.24 -2.76 13.21
CA GLY A 8 1.35 -3.36 12.47
C GLY A 8 1.20 -4.85 12.21
N PRO A 9 0.95 -5.69 13.23
CA PRO A 9 0.73 -7.11 13.01
C PRO A 9 -0.47 -7.40 12.09
N LEU A 10 -1.53 -6.61 12.20
CA LEU A 10 -2.70 -6.74 11.33
C LEU A 10 -2.35 -6.31 9.89
N LEU A 11 -1.62 -5.22 9.71
CA LEU A 11 -1.22 -4.73 8.39
C LEU A 11 -0.35 -5.74 7.67
N ALA A 12 0.67 -6.27 8.35
CA ALA A 12 1.55 -7.29 7.80
C ALA A 12 0.78 -8.54 7.37
N ALA A 13 -0.18 -9.00 8.18
CA ALA A 13 -1.02 -10.15 7.84
C ALA A 13 -1.90 -9.89 6.61
N GLU A 14 -2.58 -8.74 6.55
CA GLU A 14 -3.43 -8.38 5.39
C GLU A 14 -2.61 -8.15 4.12
N ALA A 15 -1.46 -7.48 4.24
CA ALA A 15 -0.56 -7.23 3.12
C ALA A 15 0.00 -8.54 2.55
N ALA A 16 0.48 -9.45 3.41
CA ALA A 16 0.97 -10.77 2.98
C ALA A 16 -0.13 -11.59 2.29
N ALA A 17 -1.35 -11.60 2.86
CA ALA A 17 -2.47 -12.33 2.30
C ALA A 17 -2.88 -11.80 0.91
N GLU A 18 -2.98 -10.48 0.76
CA GLU A 18 -3.44 -9.89 -0.49
C GLU A 18 -2.33 -9.88 -1.56
N ALA A 19 -1.06 -9.65 -1.19
CA ALA A 19 0.12 -9.64 -2.08
C ALA A 19 0.28 -10.93 -2.90
N HIS A 20 0.01 -12.08 -2.28
CA HIS A 20 0.16 -13.40 -2.93
C HIS A 20 -0.68 -13.51 -4.22
N GLY A 21 -1.83 -12.84 -4.28
CA GLY A 21 -2.71 -12.87 -5.45
C GLY A 21 -2.37 -11.86 -6.56
N VAL A 22 -1.25 -11.14 -6.46
CA VAL A 22 -1.00 -9.96 -7.30
C VAL A 22 0.42 -9.77 -7.81
N GLY A 23 1.40 -10.46 -7.22
CA GLY A 23 2.80 -10.22 -7.54
C GLY A 23 3.29 -8.83 -7.13
N VAL A 24 2.79 -8.32 -5.99
CA VAL A 24 3.25 -7.06 -5.37
C VAL A 24 3.93 -7.43 -4.06
N GLU A 25 5.03 -6.74 -3.73
CA GLU A 25 5.73 -6.99 -2.47
C GLU A 25 4.86 -6.56 -1.27
N PRO A 26 4.67 -7.41 -0.24
CA PRO A 26 3.88 -7.06 0.94
C PRO A 26 4.35 -5.74 1.58
N ALA A 27 5.66 -5.53 1.67
CA ALA A 27 6.25 -4.34 2.27
C ALA A 27 5.85 -3.03 1.56
N GLU A 28 5.68 -3.05 0.23
CA GLU A 28 5.21 -1.88 -0.52
C GLU A 28 3.76 -1.54 -0.18
N LEU A 29 2.91 -2.56 0.01
CA LEU A 29 1.53 -2.36 0.46
C LEU A 29 1.48 -1.81 1.89
N GLU A 30 2.29 -2.35 2.79
CA GLU A 30 2.37 -1.85 4.17
C GLU A 30 2.79 -0.37 4.18
N GLN A 31 3.84 -0.01 3.43
CA GLN A 31 4.32 1.36 3.33
C GLN A 31 3.23 2.30 2.79
N ALA A 32 2.57 1.94 1.69
CA ALA A 32 1.52 2.76 1.10
C ALA A 32 0.34 2.99 2.05
N VAL A 33 -0.08 1.95 2.78
CA VAL A 33 -1.17 2.06 3.76
C VAL A 33 -0.76 2.91 4.97
N TRP A 34 0.49 2.82 5.43
CA TRP A 34 1.00 3.68 6.48
C TRP A 34 1.04 5.15 6.09
N LEU A 35 1.54 5.45 4.89
CA LEU A 35 1.54 6.82 4.36
C LEU A 35 0.12 7.39 4.32
N ARG A 36 -0.83 6.62 3.78
CA ARG A 36 -2.23 7.00 3.72
C ARG A 36 -2.87 7.20 5.10
N LEU A 37 -2.47 6.42 6.10
CA LEU A 37 -2.94 6.61 7.47
C LEU A 37 -2.40 7.91 8.07
N LEU A 38 -1.13 8.20 7.84
CA LEU A 38 -0.48 9.43 8.33
C LEU A 38 -1.12 10.67 7.71
N GLU A 39 -1.32 10.67 6.39
CA GLU A 39 -2.00 11.75 5.66
C GLU A 39 -3.43 11.96 6.18
N ARG A 40 -4.23 10.88 6.25
CA ARG A 40 -5.60 10.96 6.78
C ARG A 40 -5.64 11.48 8.22
N THR A 41 -4.71 11.04 9.06
CA THR A 41 -4.63 11.46 10.47
C THR A 41 -4.26 12.93 10.58
N ARG A 42 -3.37 13.42 9.72
CA ARG A 42 -3.01 14.84 9.64
C ARG A 42 -4.20 15.70 9.20
N ASP A 43 -4.99 15.24 8.24
CA ASP A 43 -6.06 16.05 7.65
C ASP A 43 -7.39 15.97 8.40
N THR A 44 -7.73 14.80 8.93
CA THR A 44 -9.07 14.50 9.47
C THR A 44 -9.06 13.77 10.82
N GLY A 45 -7.88 13.60 11.44
CA GLY A 45 -7.72 12.79 12.65
C GLY A 45 -7.76 11.28 12.39
N PRO A 46 -7.58 10.42 13.40
CA PRO A 46 -7.50 8.96 13.23
C PRO A 46 -8.83 8.33 12.79
N PRO A 47 -8.82 7.11 12.20
CA PRO A 47 -10.04 6.49 11.70
C PRO A 47 -10.91 5.99 12.86
N PRO A 48 -12.24 6.18 12.83
CA PRO A 48 -13.11 5.76 13.94
C PRO A 48 -13.11 4.24 14.14
N HIS A 49 -12.84 3.48 13.06
CA HIS A 49 -12.68 2.03 13.10
C HIS A 49 -11.38 1.61 12.41
N PRO A 50 -10.22 1.70 13.10
CA PRO A 50 -8.91 1.57 12.45
C PRO A 50 -8.69 0.25 11.72
N ALA A 51 -9.06 -0.89 12.32
CA ALA A 51 -8.90 -2.19 11.67
C ALA A 51 -9.76 -2.35 10.40
N ARG A 52 -11.02 -1.86 10.43
CA ARG A 52 -11.91 -1.89 9.26
C ARG A 52 -11.39 -0.97 8.16
N TRP A 53 -10.94 0.22 8.54
CA TRP A 53 -10.33 1.17 7.60
C TRP A 53 -9.07 0.58 6.96
N LEU A 54 -8.22 -0.08 7.75
CA LEU A 54 -6.98 -0.71 7.28
C LEU A 54 -7.25 -1.80 6.24
N ARG A 55 -8.19 -2.72 6.50
CA ARG A 55 -8.58 -3.75 5.52
C ARG A 55 -9.08 -3.13 4.20
N TRP A 56 -9.84 -2.06 4.29
CA TRP A 56 -10.29 -1.34 3.09
C TRP A 56 -9.13 -0.66 2.36
N ALA A 57 -8.21 -0.02 3.09
CA ALA A 57 -7.04 0.65 2.54
C ALA A 57 -6.12 -0.35 1.81
N VAL A 58 -5.79 -1.49 2.43
CA VAL A 58 -4.99 -2.56 1.80
C VAL A 58 -5.62 -2.98 0.47
N ARG A 59 -6.93 -3.28 0.45
CA ARG A 59 -7.64 -3.66 -0.78
C ARG A 59 -7.68 -2.54 -1.83
N ALA A 60 -7.66 -1.29 -1.42
CA ALA A 60 -7.59 -0.15 -2.34
C ALA A 60 -6.19 -0.07 -2.97
N GLU A 61 -5.13 -0.22 -2.18
CA GLU A 61 -3.74 -0.23 -2.65
C GLU A 61 -3.45 -1.42 -3.56
N VAL A 62 -3.94 -2.62 -3.23
CA VAL A 62 -3.85 -3.81 -4.07
C VAL A 62 -4.47 -3.56 -5.46
N ARG A 63 -5.67 -2.97 -5.51
CA ARG A 63 -6.30 -2.61 -6.78
C ARG A 63 -5.51 -1.53 -7.53
N GLY A 64 -4.92 -0.58 -6.81
CA GLY A 64 -4.04 0.44 -7.37
C GLY A 64 -2.79 -0.16 -8.00
N ALA A 65 -2.10 -1.02 -7.26
CA ALA A 65 -0.90 -1.73 -7.70
C ALA A 65 -1.18 -2.62 -8.91
N ARG A 66 -2.31 -3.36 -8.94
CA ARG A 66 -2.77 -4.09 -10.14
C ARG A 66 -2.88 -3.21 -11.37
N ARG A 67 -3.44 -2.01 -11.21
CA ARG A 67 -3.60 -1.07 -12.32
C ARG A 67 -2.26 -0.49 -12.78
N ARG A 68 -1.34 -0.22 -11.84
CA ARG A 68 0.02 0.26 -12.12
C ARG A 68 0.84 -0.80 -12.85
N ALA A 69 0.91 -2.03 -12.33
CA ALA A 69 1.62 -3.15 -12.94
C ALA A 69 1.14 -3.47 -14.38
N ARG A 70 -0.14 -3.22 -14.69
CA ARG A 70 -0.67 -3.36 -16.06
C ARG A 70 -0.26 -2.25 -17.03
N ARG A 71 0.18 -1.11 -16.51
CA ARG A 71 0.53 0.10 -17.28
C ARG A 71 2.03 0.37 -17.30
N GLU A 72 2.75 -0.14 -16.30
CA GLU A 72 4.20 -0.04 -16.21
C GLU A 72 4.83 -0.91 -17.29
N VAL A 73 5.61 -0.26 -18.15
CA VAL A 73 6.47 -0.92 -19.13
C VAL A 73 7.88 -0.84 -18.55
N PRO A 74 8.67 -1.93 -18.58
CA PRO A 74 10.07 -1.87 -18.18
C PRO A 74 10.76 -0.71 -18.88
N TYR A 75 11.36 0.20 -18.11
CA TYR A 75 12.18 1.26 -18.68
C TYR A 75 13.37 0.61 -19.37
N ASP A 76 13.51 0.81 -20.68
CA ASP A 76 14.72 0.45 -21.40
C ASP A 76 15.67 1.66 -21.39
N PRO A 77 16.71 1.65 -20.53
CA PRO A 77 17.67 2.74 -20.45
C PRO A 77 18.52 2.89 -21.73
N VAL A 78 18.49 1.91 -22.64
CA VAL A 78 19.24 1.92 -23.90
C VAL A 78 18.41 2.51 -25.05
N ALA A 79 17.08 2.34 -25.03
CA ALA A 79 16.19 2.90 -26.05
C ALA A 79 15.91 4.42 -25.89
N GLY A 80 16.21 4.98 -24.72
CA GLY A 80 16.05 6.41 -24.40
C GLY A 80 17.34 7.22 -24.39
N GLY A 81 18.30 6.92 -25.27
CA GLY A 81 19.56 7.67 -25.38
C GLY A 81 19.34 9.18 -25.63
N PRO A 82 20.29 10.06 -25.21
CA PRO A 82 20.17 11.51 -25.45
C PRO A 82 20.22 11.82 -26.97
N PRO A 83 19.63 12.95 -27.42
CA PRO A 83 19.61 13.34 -28.83
C PRO A 83 21.01 13.57 -29.41
#